data_AF-A0A832SFF1-F1
#
_entry.id   AF-A0A832SFF1-F1
#
_cell.length_a   1.000
_cell.length_b   1.000
_cell.length_c   1.000
_cell.angle_alpha   90.00
_cell.angle_beta   90.00
_cell.angle_gamma   90.00
#
_symmetry.space_group_name_H-M   'P 1'
#
loop_
_entity.id
_entity.type
_entity.pdbx_description
1 polymer ?
#
loop_
_entity_poly.entity_id
_entity_poly.type
_entity_poly.pdbx_seq_one_letter_code
_entity_poly.pdbx_strand_id
1 'polypeptide(L)'
;MIILKPVFIITLVAVSMIGLMVPSVFGQQFQDFDYDIRGGKVLNFEIDSENASLLIFIDARARGELIITLPRAIIDAKIGSEDIDFNIFNRGMQLTSYDETITPYDRTVTIPFKRSNDELTIVGTHVFSQPAIVQSSGPQSIEQIVQSKLNMEIPDGKAKLLIFSNTDWSGAYQTSNVDFTEIVGQNNDEVIFECNSTLGSQGMFGTKIQKLTQEGYLEMYLIQNQQIVSQGSTETNFGEVFLKGNCVSSSDPTASTNPGIPRGG
;
A
#
# COMPACT_ATOMS: atom_id res chain seq x y z
N MET A 1 36.26 -71.85 34.16
CA MET A 1 34.81 -71.53 34.19
C MET A 1 34.66 -70.13 34.76
N ILE A 2 34.56 -69.12 33.90
CA ILE A 2 34.20 -67.74 34.26
C ILE A 2 33.18 -67.30 33.21
N ILE A 3 31.95 -67.05 33.66
CA ILE A 3 30.81 -66.63 32.86
C ILE A 3 30.89 -65.11 32.70
N LEU A 4 31.05 -64.62 31.48
CA LEU A 4 30.95 -63.19 31.17
C LEU A 4 29.68 -62.96 30.34
N LYS A 5 28.76 -62.18 30.90
CA LYS A 5 27.45 -61.85 30.32
C LYS A 5 27.61 -60.97 29.06
N PRO A 6 26.78 -61.13 28.02
CA PRO A 6 26.80 -60.24 26.87
C PRO A 6 26.17 -58.89 27.25
N VAL A 7 26.95 -57.81 27.17
CA VAL A 7 26.47 -56.44 27.28
C VAL A 7 25.95 -56.02 25.91
N PHE A 8 24.63 -55.84 25.80
CA PHE A 8 23.99 -55.25 24.62
C PHE A 8 24.31 -53.75 24.60
N ILE A 9 25.19 -53.31 23.69
CA ILE A 9 25.42 -51.90 23.41
C ILE A 9 24.36 -51.44 22.40
N ILE A 10 23.37 -50.69 22.88
CA ILE A 10 22.41 -49.97 22.03
C ILE A 10 23.10 -48.68 21.58
N THR A 11 23.60 -48.66 20.34
CA THR A 11 24.13 -47.45 19.70
C THR A 11 22.96 -46.52 19.34
N LEU A 12 22.77 -45.48 20.15
CA LEU A 12 21.83 -44.40 19.89
C LEU A 12 22.35 -43.56 18.71
N VAL A 13 21.88 -43.84 17.49
CA VAL A 13 22.17 -43.01 16.32
C VAL A 13 21.38 -41.70 16.47
N ALA A 14 22.06 -40.65 16.95
CA ALA A 14 21.54 -39.30 16.92
C ALA A 14 21.52 -38.82 15.46
N VAL A 15 20.34 -38.79 14.85
CA VAL A 15 20.14 -38.16 13.55
C VAL A 15 20.32 -36.66 13.76
N SER A 16 21.49 -36.12 13.40
CA SER A 16 21.68 -34.67 13.35
C SER A 16 20.81 -34.14 12.21
N MET A 17 19.64 -33.63 12.55
CA MET A 17 18.87 -32.76 11.67
C MET A 17 19.72 -31.52 11.43
N ILE A 18 20.54 -31.55 10.38
CA ILE A 18 21.12 -30.33 9.83
C ILE A 18 19.94 -29.60 9.20
N GLY A 19 19.29 -28.77 10.01
CA GLY A 19 18.34 -27.80 9.51
C GLY A 19 19.06 -26.96 8.48
N LEU A 20 18.69 -27.12 7.22
CA LEU A 20 18.98 -26.12 6.19
C LEU A 20 18.34 -24.83 6.68
N MET A 21 19.12 -23.99 7.34
CA MET A 21 18.80 -22.60 7.59
C MET A 21 18.68 -21.98 6.21
N VAL A 22 17.46 -21.94 5.67
CA VAL A 22 17.16 -21.05 4.56
C VAL A 22 17.43 -19.66 5.11
N PRO A 23 18.41 -18.89 4.58
CA PRO A 23 18.51 -17.50 4.99
C PRO A 23 17.16 -16.87 4.66
N SER A 24 16.47 -16.41 5.69
CA SER A 24 15.30 -15.55 5.56
C SER A 24 15.77 -14.25 4.91
N VAL A 25 15.88 -14.25 3.58
CA VAL A 25 16.04 -13.05 2.77
C VAL A 25 14.66 -12.42 2.67
N PHE A 26 14.20 -11.90 3.79
CA PHE A 26 13.03 -11.03 3.91
C PHE A 26 13.34 -9.95 4.94
N GLY A 27 14.53 -9.35 4.84
CA GLY A 27 14.71 -7.97 5.23
C GLY A 27 14.10 -7.14 4.11
N GLN A 28 12.93 -6.56 4.34
CA GLN A 28 12.31 -5.65 3.39
C GLN A 28 13.29 -4.54 3.05
N GLN A 29 13.64 -4.51 1.77
CA GLN A 29 14.35 -3.45 1.10
C GLN A 29 13.42 -2.22 1.05
N PHE A 30 14.00 -1.03 1.18
CA PHE A 30 13.42 0.33 1.06
C PHE A 30 12.75 0.86 2.35
N GLN A 31 13.32 1.81 3.10
CA GLN A 31 13.65 3.18 2.65
C GLN A 31 14.94 3.71 3.31
N ASP A 32 16.07 3.62 2.62
CA ASP A 32 17.26 4.40 3.01
C ASP A 32 17.10 5.80 2.41
N PHE A 33 16.70 6.78 3.22
CA PHE A 33 16.81 8.18 2.80
C PHE A 33 18.28 8.49 2.49
N ASP A 34 18.55 9.33 1.49
CA ASP A 34 19.90 9.83 1.30
C ASP A 34 20.19 10.85 2.40
N TYR A 35 21.17 10.56 3.25
CA TYR A 35 21.54 11.42 4.37
C TYR A 35 23.03 11.42 4.67
N ASP A 36 23.51 12.55 5.19
CA ASP A 36 24.80 12.68 5.86
C ASP A 36 24.58 13.16 7.29
N ILE A 37 25.33 12.61 8.24
CA ILE A 37 25.23 12.98 9.65
C ILE A 37 26.59 13.22 10.27
N ARG A 38 26.73 14.38 10.91
CA ARG A 38 27.90 14.75 11.70
C ARG A 38 27.56 14.77 13.17
N GLY A 39 28.48 14.33 14.04
CA GLY A 39 28.27 14.38 15.49
C GLY A 39 27.36 13.29 16.07
N GLY A 40 26.91 12.32 15.26
CA GLY A 40 26.07 11.21 15.71
C GLY A 40 25.94 10.12 14.65
N LYS A 41 24.93 9.25 14.83
CA LYS A 41 24.48 8.26 13.84
C LYS A 41 22.96 8.24 13.79
N VAL A 42 22.38 8.01 12.62
CA VAL A 42 20.96 7.67 12.54
C VAL A 42 20.78 6.20 12.93
N LEU A 43 19.75 5.94 13.72
CA LEU A 43 19.38 4.61 14.22
C LEU A 43 18.20 4.04 13.42
N ASN A 44 17.17 4.85 13.20
CA ASN A 44 15.96 4.44 12.51
C ASN A 44 15.19 5.65 11.96
N PHE A 45 14.37 5.39 10.94
CA PHE A 45 13.38 6.30 10.40
C PHE A 45 11.98 5.69 10.60
N GLU A 46 11.00 6.50 10.97
CA GLU A 46 9.62 6.06 11.14
C GLU A 46 8.66 7.11 10.58
N ILE A 47 7.81 6.70 9.64
CA ILE A 47 6.78 7.58 9.07
C ILE A 47 5.53 7.45 9.94
N ASP A 48 5.07 8.58 10.47
CA ASP A 48 3.78 8.72 11.12
C ASP A 48 2.80 9.35 10.14
N SER A 49 1.94 8.49 9.59
CA SER A 49 0.92 8.88 8.61
C SER A 49 -0.20 9.73 9.20
N GLU A 50 -0.51 9.53 10.48
CA GLU A 50 -1.59 10.23 11.15
C GLU A 50 -1.23 11.70 11.35
N ASN A 51 0.04 11.97 11.66
CA ASN A 51 0.57 13.31 11.89
C ASN A 51 1.33 13.90 10.70
N ALA A 52 1.33 13.22 9.55
CA ALA A 52 2.09 13.60 8.36
C ALA A 52 3.56 13.95 8.68
N SER A 53 4.22 13.08 9.45
CA SER A 53 5.57 13.34 9.96
C SER A 53 6.54 12.18 9.77
N LEU A 54 7.83 12.51 9.75
CA LEU A 54 8.95 11.58 9.76
C LEU A 54 9.69 11.73 11.09
N LEU A 55 9.68 10.68 11.91
CA LEU A 55 10.48 10.54 13.12
C LEU A 55 11.84 9.95 12.75
N ILE A 56 12.90 10.57 13.26
CA ILE A 56 14.28 10.20 13.00
C ILE A 56 14.96 9.96 14.34
N PHE A 57 15.24 8.70 14.63
CA PHE A 57 15.94 8.30 15.84
C PHE A 57 17.44 8.39 15.62
N ILE A 58 18.16 9.06 16.51
CA ILE A 58 19.62 9.28 16.39
C ILE A 58 20.37 8.93 17.68
N ASP A 59 21.63 8.50 17.54
CA ASP A 59 22.60 8.42 18.64
C ASP A 59 23.53 9.65 18.56
N ALA A 60 23.09 10.78 19.13
CA ALA A 60 23.86 12.03 19.13
C ALA A 60 24.98 12.03 20.18
N ARG A 61 26.23 11.88 19.70
CA ARG A 61 27.44 11.80 20.54
C ARG A 61 28.09 13.16 20.77
N ALA A 62 27.86 14.11 19.88
CA ALA A 62 28.34 15.49 19.94
C ALA A 62 27.30 16.44 19.31
N ARG A 63 27.60 17.75 19.32
CA ARG A 63 26.85 18.69 18.49
C ARG A 63 27.15 18.38 17.01
N GLY A 64 26.13 18.46 16.17
CA GLY A 64 26.29 18.28 14.75
C GLY A 64 25.00 18.58 14.00
N GLU A 65 24.90 18.02 12.81
CA GLU A 65 23.79 18.25 11.89
C GLU A 65 23.48 16.96 11.11
N LEU A 66 22.21 16.80 10.78
CA LEU A 66 21.70 15.80 9.86
C LEU A 66 21.30 16.53 8.57
N ILE A 67 21.90 16.16 7.45
CA ILE A 67 21.48 16.60 6.12
C ILE A 67 20.74 15.42 5.52
N ILE A 68 19.46 15.58 5.17
CA ILE A 68 18.63 14.51 4.63
C ILE A 68 17.87 14.99 3.39
N THR A 69 17.89 14.18 2.34
CA THR A 69 17.13 14.41 1.11
C THR A 69 15.88 13.54 1.12
N LEU A 70 14.74 14.20 1.07
CA LEU A 70 13.40 13.63 1.19
C LEU A 70 12.68 13.72 -0.16
N PRO A 71 12.34 12.59 -0.79
CA PRO A 71 11.50 12.63 -1.99
C PRO A 71 10.13 13.21 -1.65
N ARG A 72 9.63 14.13 -2.47
CA ARG A 72 8.30 14.74 -2.28
C ARG A 72 7.16 13.73 -2.37
N ALA A 73 7.39 12.62 -3.08
CA ALA A 73 6.47 11.50 -3.11
C ALA A 73 6.32 10.81 -1.74
N ILE A 74 7.25 11.03 -0.80
CA ILE A 74 7.27 10.41 0.53
C ILE A 74 6.82 11.38 1.62
N ILE A 75 7.31 12.61 1.59
CA ILE A 75 6.90 13.65 2.53
C ILE A 75 7.03 15.02 1.86
N ASP A 76 6.01 15.86 1.99
CA ASP A 76 5.99 17.19 1.37
C ASP A 76 5.13 18.17 2.21
N ALA A 77 5.40 19.46 2.04
CA ALA A 77 4.72 20.54 2.76
C ALA A 77 4.18 21.59 1.79
N LYS A 78 2.86 21.60 1.56
CA LYS A 78 2.20 22.48 0.58
C LYS A 78 0.86 23.01 1.06
N ILE A 79 0.52 24.21 0.60
CA ILE A 79 -0.85 24.74 0.66
C ILE A 79 -1.32 24.94 -0.78
N GLY A 80 -2.24 24.09 -1.24
CA GLY A 80 -2.61 24.02 -2.65
C GLY A 80 -1.40 23.60 -3.50
N SER A 81 -0.95 24.47 -4.39
CA SER A 81 0.23 24.26 -5.25
C SER A 81 1.50 24.94 -4.73
N GLU A 82 1.42 25.75 -3.67
CA GLU A 82 2.54 26.51 -3.15
C GLU A 82 3.31 25.70 -2.09
N ASP A 83 4.63 25.70 -2.19
CA ASP A 83 5.50 25.10 -1.19
C ASP A 83 5.52 25.97 0.07
N ILE A 84 5.35 25.30 1.22
CA ILE A 84 5.62 25.87 2.53
C ILE A 84 6.79 25.12 3.17
N ASP A 85 7.38 25.73 4.19
CA ASP A 85 8.46 25.14 4.98
C ASP A 85 7.96 23.96 5.82
N PHE A 86 8.82 22.96 6.06
CA PHE A 86 8.57 21.94 7.07
C PHE A 86 8.51 22.51 8.49
N ASN A 87 7.78 21.85 9.39
CA ASN A 87 7.92 22.11 10.82
C ASN A 87 8.83 21.06 11.44
N ILE A 88 9.99 21.47 11.96
CA ILE A 88 10.98 20.53 12.50
C ILE A 88 11.08 20.64 14.02
N PHE A 89 11.07 19.51 14.69
CA PHE A 89 11.13 19.40 16.14
C PHE A 89 12.32 18.56 16.59
N ASN A 90 12.79 18.87 17.79
CA ASN A 90 13.81 18.12 18.50
C ASN A 90 13.27 17.80 19.89
N ARG A 91 12.98 16.51 20.16
CA ARG A 91 12.26 16.05 21.36
C ARG A 91 10.99 16.88 21.64
N GLY A 92 10.19 17.13 20.61
CA GLY A 92 8.95 17.92 20.69
C GLY A 92 9.14 19.45 20.80
N MET A 93 10.37 19.97 20.87
CA MET A 93 10.61 21.42 20.80
C MET A 93 10.86 21.84 19.35
N GLN A 94 10.04 22.74 18.83
CA GLN A 94 10.18 23.25 17.47
C GLN A 94 11.51 24.00 17.31
N LEU A 95 12.23 23.71 16.23
CA LEU A 95 13.41 24.44 15.83
C LEU A 95 13.00 25.77 15.19
N THR A 96 13.72 26.82 15.56
CA THR A 96 13.49 28.18 15.04
C THR A 96 14.27 28.47 13.76
N SER A 97 15.23 27.63 13.39
CA SER A 97 16.09 27.80 12.22
C SER A 97 16.67 26.47 11.76
N TYR A 98 16.59 26.22 10.47
CA TYR A 98 17.20 25.12 9.74
C TYR A 98 17.26 25.52 8.25
N ASP A 99 18.03 24.82 7.44
CA ASP A 99 18.09 25.09 6.01
C ASP A 99 17.26 24.07 5.23
N GLU A 100 16.50 24.56 4.25
CA GLU A 100 15.70 23.77 3.32
C GLU A 100 16.04 24.15 1.88
N THR A 101 16.34 23.14 1.06
CA THR A 101 16.49 23.31 -0.39
C THR A 101 15.41 22.51 -1.09
N ILE A 102 14.67 23.17 -1.96
CA ILE A 102 13.47 22.62 -2.58
C ILE A 102 13.72 22.43 -4.08
N THR A 103 13.45 21.23 -4.60
CA THR A 103 13.43 20.94 -6.04
C THR A 103 12.04 20.44 -6.46
N PRO A 104 11.78 20.20 -7.76
CA PRO A 104 10.53 19.57 -8.18
C PRO A 104 10.33 18.13 -7.69
N TYR A 105 11.40 17.41 -7.30
CA TYR A 105 11.36 15.98 -7.00
C TYR A 105 11.58 15.66 -5.51
N ASP A 106 12.37 16.47 -4.83
CA ASP A 106 12.81 16.25 -3.46
C ASP A 106 12.99 17.56 -2.69
N ARG A 107 13.22 17.41 -1.39
CA ARG A 107 13.56 18.46 -0.46
C ARG A 107 14.75 18.02 0.38
N THR A 108 15.80 18.80 0.41
CA THR A 108 16.96 18.55 1.28
C THR A 108 16.89 19.46 2.49
N VAL A 109 16.98 18.87 3.68
CA VAL A 109 16.83 19.55 4.96
C VAL A 109 18.09 19.38 5.79
N THR A 110 18.63 20.47 6.35
CA THR A 110 19.78 20.45 7.27
C THR A 110 19.33 20.78 8.69
N ILE A 111 19.34 19.77 9.57
CA ILE A 111 18.78 19.83 10.92
C ILE A 111 19.90 19.83 11.96
N PRO A 112 20.13 20.95 12.69
CA PRO A 112 21.11 20.98 13.76
C PRO A 112 20.63 20.24 15.00
N PHE A 113 21.53 19.50 15.66
CA PHE A 113 21.25 18.85 16.93
C PHE A 113 22.41 18.99 17.92
N LYS A 114 22.11 18.76 19.20
CA LYS A 114 23.05 18.75 20.31
C LYS A 114 23.25 17.32 20.80
N ARG A 115 24.33 17.12 21.56
CA ARG A 115 24.54 15.88 22.31
C ARG A 115 23.29 15.56 23.15
N SER A 116 22.98 14.27 23.28
CA SER A 116 21.80 13.72 23.96
C SER A 116 20.43 14.02 23.31
N ASN A 117 20.41 14.57 22.09
CA ASN A 117 19.21 14.46 21.27
C ASN A 117 19.14 13.05 20.68
N ASP A 118 17.99 12.42 20.84
CA ASP A 118 17.71 11.04 20.43
C ASP A 118 16.61 10.97 19.37
N GLU A 119 15.88 12.06 19.16
CA GLU A 119 14.75 12.13 18.24
C GLU A 119 14.69 13.51 17.57
N LEU A 120 14.56 13.48 16.25
CA LEU A 120 14.18 14.62 15.40
C LEU A 120 12.86 14.27 14.71
N THR A 121 12.01 15.27 14.48
CA THR A 121 10.73 15.07 13.79
C THR A 121 10.60 16.12 12.69
N ILE A 122 10.30 15.68 11.47
CA ILE A 122 9.97 16.55 10.34
C ILE A 122 8.48 16.41 10.07
N VAL A 123 7.72 17.50 10.16
CA VAL A 123 6.27 17.52 9.95
C VAL A 123 5.96 18.25 8.66
N GLY A 124 5.31 17.56 7.73
CA GLY A 124 4.82 18.10 6.48
C GLY A 124 3.31 18.35 6.50
N THR A 125 2.74 18.44 5.30
CA THR A 125 1.28 18.50 5.07
C THR A 125 0.72 17.18 4.62
N HIS A 126 1.57 16.32 4.06
CA HIS A 126 1.26 14.95 3.73
C HIS A 126 2.52 14.11 3.80
N VAL A 127 2.32 12.84 4.13
CA VAL A 127 3.31 11.78 3.96
C VAL A 127 2.65 10.67 3.17
N PHE A 128 3.42 10.05 2.29
CA PHE A 128 3.07 8.75 1.78
C PHE A 128 3.40 7.73 2.86
N SER A 129 2.36 7.11 3.39
CA SER A 129 2.52 5.89 4.15
C SER A 129 2.40 4.70 3.22
N GLN A 130 3.43 3.87 3.21
CA GLN A 130 3.19 2.47 2.92
C GLN A 130 2.20 1.97 3.98
N PRO A 131 1.14 1.24 3.61
CA PRO A 131 0.24 0.69 4.60
C PRO A 131 1.10 -0.09 5.59
N ALA A 132 1.00 0.26 6.88
CA ALA A 132 1.64 -0.51 7.92
C ALA A 132 1.31 -1.98 7.66
N ILE A 133 2.31 -2.85 7.62
CA ILE A 133 2.08 -4.26 7.97
C ILE A 133 1.68 -4.21 9.43
N VAL A 134 0.37 -4.05 9.64
CA VAL A 134 -0.27 -3.98 10.95
C VAL A 134 0.15 -5.25 11.68
N GLN A 135 0.97 -5.12 12.72
CA GLN A 135 1.05 -6.13 13.77
C GLN A 135 -0.26 -6.11 14.56
N SER A 136 -1.35 -6.57 13.92
CA SER A 136 -2.62 -6.91 14.53
C SER A 136 -3.43 -7.71 13.52
N SER A 137 -3.57 -9.01 13.81
CA SER A 137 -4.47 -9.97 13.14
C SER A 137 -4.30 -10.22 11.63
N GLY A 138 -3.16 -10.79 11.21
CA GLY A 138 -3.01 -11.48 9.91
C GLY A 138 -3.11 -10.59 8.66
N PRO A 139 -2.77 -11.09 7.46
CA PRO A 139 -3.02 -10.38 6.22
C PRO A 139 -4.54 -10.18 6.09
N GLN A 140 -4.99 -8.93 6.03
CA GLN A 140 -6.36 -8.68 5.59
C GLN A 140 -6.46 -9.16 4.16
N SER A 141 -7.25 -10.20 3.94
CA SER A 141 -7.46 -10.74 2.61
C SER A 141 -8.14 -9.69 1.74
N ILE A 142 -7.97 -9.77 0.41
CA ILE A 142 -8.59 -8.85 -0.55
C ILE A 142 -10.11 -8.74 -0.28
N GLU A 143 -10.74 -9.83 0.14
CA GLU A 143 -12.15 -9.86 0.54
C GLU A 143 -12.45 -8.91 1.70
N GLN A 144 -11.60 -8.79 2.72
CA GLN A 144 -11.83 -7.87 3.84
C GLN A 144 -11.77 -6.41 3.39
N ILE A 145 -10.86 -6.08 2.46
CA ILE A 145 -10.75 -4.75 1.88
C ILE A 145 -11.97 -4.45 1.00
N VAL A 146 -12.42 -5.43 0.21
CA VAL A 146 -13.64 -5.29 -0.60
C VAL A 146 -14.85 -5.06 0.31
N GLN A 147 -15.01 -5.81 1.40
CA GLN A 147 -16.09 -5.61 2.37
C GLN A 147 -16.04 -4.22 3.02
N SER A 148 -14.86 -3.71 3.36
CA SER A 148 -14.75 -2.35 3.92
C SER A 148 -15.15 -1.26 2.90
N LYS A 149 -14.80 -1.46 1.62
CA LYS A 149 -15.18 -0.56 0.51
C LYS A 149 -16.65 -0.65 0.15
N LEU A 150 -17.28 -1.82 0.29
CA LEU A 150 -18.73 -2.01 0.12
C LEU A 150 -19.53 -1.25 1.19
N ASN A 151 -18.98 -1.07 2.39
CA ASN A 151 -19.63 -0.32 3.47
C ASN A 151 -19.55 1.22 3.31
N MET A 152 -18.79 1.72 2.34
CA MET A 152 -18.73 3.16 2.05
C MET A 152 -19.85 3.56 1.10
N GLU A 153 -20.46 4.71 1.37
CA GLU A 153 -21.46 5.28 0.48
C GLU A 153 -20.80 5.72 -0.83
N ILE A 154 -21.28 5.17 -1.95
CA ILE A 154 -20.87 5.55 -3.30
C ILE A 154 -21.89 6.57 -3.80
N PRO A 155 -21.48 7.73 -4.35
CA PRO A 155 -22.44 8.71 -4.86
C PRO A 155 -23.40 8.11 -5.88
N ASP A 156 -24.66 8.52 -5.81
CA ASP A 156 -25.70 8.07 -6.72
C ASP A 156 -25.26 8.21 -8.17
N GLY A 157 -25.49 7.14 -8.94
CA GLY A 157 -25.16 7.11 -10.36
C GLY A 157 -23.69 6.90 -10.71
N LYS A 158 -22.83 6.68 -9.71
CA LYS A 158 -21.43 6.32 -9.92
C LYS A 158 -21.18 4.85 -9.62
N ALA A 159 -20.12 4.34 -10.21
CA ALA A 159 -19.52 3.06 -9.85
C ALA A 159 -18.07 3.29 -9.41
N LYS A 160 -17.57 2.36 -8.59
CA LYS A 160 -16.20 2.33 -8.11
C LYS A 160 -15.53 1.05 -8.60
N LEU A 161 -14.46 1.20 -9.38
CA LEU A 161 -13.58 0.11 -9.76
C LEU A 161 -12.43 0.04 -8.76
N LEU A 162 -12.37 -1.04 -8.00
CA LEU A 162 -11.22 -1.40 -7.18
C LEU A 162 -10.27 -2.25 -8.01
N ILE A 163 -9.00 -1.91 -7.96
CA ILE A 163 -7.92 -2.61 -8.65
C ILE A 163 -6.94 -3.05 -7.57
N PHE A 164 -6.68 -4.34 -7.49
CA PHE A 164 -5.71 -4.95 -6.58
C PHE A 164 -4.58 -5.54 -7.40
N SER A 165 -3.35 -5.14 -7.10
CA SER A 165 -2.17 -5.61 -7.79
C SER A 165 -0.92 -5.39 -6.95
N ASN A 166 0.12 -6.15 -7.25
CA ASN A 166 1.50 -5.92 -6.77
C ASN A 166 2.45 -5.54 -7.90
N THR A 167 1.91 -5.09 -9.04
CA THR A 167 2.65 -4.66 -10.22
C THR A 167 2.06 -3.38 -10.81
N ASP A 168 2.81 -2.77 -11.73
CA ASP A 168 2.35 -1.75 -12.65
C ASP A 168 1.32 -2.34 -13.63
N TRP A 169 0.31 -1.54 -13.97
CA TRP A 169 -0.75 -1.91 -14.90
C TRP A 169 -1.23 -0.68 -15.70
N SER A 170 -1.81 -0.96 -16.86
CA SER A 170 -2.45 0.05 -17.71
C SER A 170 -3.73 -0.49 -18.29
N GLY A 171 -4.68 0.38 -18.58
CA GLY A 171 -5.95 -0.04 -19.13
C GLY A 171 -6.83 1.12 -19.53
N ALA A 172 -8.09 0.81 -19.73
CA ALA A 172 -9.10 1.81 -20.00
C ALA A 172 -10.46 1.31 -19.57
N TYR A 173 -11.35 2.26 -19.32
CA TYR A 173 -12.76 2.00 -19.11
C TYR A 173 -13.63 2.88 -20.00
N GLN A 174 -14.84 2.44 -20.25
CA GLN A 174 -15.88 3.17 -20.98
C GLN A 174 -17.23 2.87 -20.33
N THR A 175 -18.10 3.86 -20.27
CA THR A 175 -19.50 3.64 -19.94
C THR A 175 -20.42 4.21 -21.02
N SER A 176 -21.72 3.94 -20.95
CA SER A 176 -22.70 4.57 -21.84
C SER A 176 -22.68 6.10 -21.79
N ASN A 177 -22.18 6.68 -20.69
CA ASN A 177 -22.21 8.11 -20.43
C ASN A 177 -20.81 8.74 -20.39
N VAL A 178 -19.75 7.92 -20.44
CA VAL A 178 -18.35 8.35 -20.35
C VAL A 178 -17.60 7.74 -21.53
N ASP A 179 -16.97 8.59 -22.32
CA ASP A 179 -16.10 8.16 -23.41
C ASP A 179 -14.93 7.31 -22.89
N PHE A 180 -14.30 6.60 -23.81
CA PHE A 180 -13.12 5.78 -23.52
C PHE A 180 -12.06 6.60 -22.76
N THR A 181 -11.73 6.15 -21.55
CA THR A 181 -10.80 6.82 -20.65
C THR A 181 -9.65 5.88 -20.30
N GLU A 182 -8.43 6.29 -20.61
CA GLU A 182 -7.21 5.54 -20.29
C GLU A 182 -6.81 5.77 -18.82
N ILE A 183 -6.34 4.70 -18.18
CA ILE A 183 -5.86 4.69 -16.80
C ILE A 183 -4.55 3.92 -16.72
N VAL A 184 -3.64 4.41 -15.87
CA VAL A 184 -2.38 3.76 -15.55
C VAL A 184 -2.19 3.85 -14.05
N GLY A 185 -1.61 2.81 -13.46
CA GLY A 185 -1.39 2.78 -12.02
C GLY A 185 -0.34 1.76 -11.62
N GLN A 186 0.03 1.82 -10.34
CA GLN A 186 0.96 0.89 -9.72
C GLN A 186 0.32 0.34 -8.44
N ASN A 187 0.44 -0.96 -8.21
CA ASN A 187 -0.17 -1.65 -7.07
C ASN A 187 -1.70 -1.50 -7.04
N ASN A 188 -2.29 -1.42 -5.84
CA ASN A 188 -3.72 -1.24 -5.67
C ASN A 188 -4.13 0.20 -5.97
N ASP A 189 -5.31 0.37 -6.59
CA ASP A 189 -5.90 1.68 -6.88
C ASP A 189 -7.43 1.61 -6.88
N GLU A 190 -8.08 2.78 -6.86
CA GLU A 190 -9.52 2.88 -7.05
C GLU A 190 -9.91 4.00 -8.01
N VAL A 191 -10.84 3.70 -8.92
CA VAL A 191 -11.35 4.66 -9.90
C VAL A 191 -12.86 4.80 -9.73
N ILE A 192 -13.34 6.03 -9.56
CA ILE A 192 -14.77 6.34 -9.50
C ILE A 192 -15.19 6.98 -10.82
N PHE A 193 -16.24 6.44 -11.44
CA PHE A 193 -16.74 6.94 -12.72
C PHE A 193 -18.26 6.93 -12.80
N GLU A 194 -18.82 7.73 -13.70
CA GLU A 194 -20.27 7.78 -13.96
C GLU A 194 -20.75 6.48 -14.61
N CYS A 195 -21.73 5.83 -13.99
CA CYS A 195 -22.37 4.61 -14.47
C CYS A 195 -23.86 4.69 -14.15
N ASN A 196 -24.62 5.36 -15.00
CA ASN A 196 -26.03 5.67 -14.77
C ASN A 196 -26.95 4.89 -15.71
N SER A 197 -28.05 4.37 -15.17
CA SER A 197 -29.16 3.80 -15.94
C SER A 197 -30.39 4.71 -15.80
N THR A 198 -30.97 5.14 -16.91
CA THR A 198 -32.20 5.97 -16.91
C THR A 198 -33.43 5.11 -17.18
N LEU A 199 -34.61 5.58 -16.79
CA LEU A 199 -35.89 4.94 -17.16
C LEU A 199 -35.97 4.73 -18.68
N GLY A 200 -35.88 3.47 -19.11
CA GLY A 200 -35.92 3.06 -20.52
C GLY A 200 -34.57 2.87 -21.22
N SER A 201 -33.43 3.12 -20.56
CA SER A 201 -32.09 2.85 -21.11
C SER A 201 -31.15 2.29 -20.04
N GLN A 202 -30.64 1.07 -20.26
CA GLN A 202 -29.67 0.43 -19.38
C GLN A 202 -28.28 0.97 -19.70
N GLY A 203 -27.67 1.66 -18.75
CA GLY A 203 -26.27 2.04 -18.83
C GLY A 203 -25.41 0.77 -18.81
N MET A 204 -24.33 0.78 -19.59
CA MET A 204 -23.36 -0.31 -19.63
C MET A 204 -21.97 0.20 -19.37
N PHE A 205 -21.12 -0.66 -18.84
CA PHE A 205 -19.71 -0.40 -18.64
C PHE A 205 -18.85 -1.52 -19.24
N GLY A 206 -17.64 -1.15 -19.64
CA GLY A 206 -16.58 -2.07 -20.00
C GLY A 206 -15.26 -1.51 -19.49
N THR A 207 -14.43 -2.36 -18.88
CA THR A 207 -13.06 -2.03 -18.51
C THR A 207 -12.13 -3.17 -18.90
N LYS A 208 -10.94 -2.80 -19.36
CA LYS A 208 -9.83 -3.71 -19.67
C LYS A 208 -8.58 -3.18 -19.01
N ILE A 209 -7.96 -3.95 -18.13
CA ILE A 209 -6.69 -3.62 -17.49
C ILE A 209 -5.69 -4.74 -17.70
N GLN A 210 -4.44 -4.40 -17.96
CA GLN A 210 -3.35 -5.31 -18.25
C GLN A 210 -2.15 -5.02 -17.34
N LYS A 211 -1.54 -6.09 -16.80
CA LYS A 211 -0.25 -6.00 -16.11
C LYS A 211 0.86 -5.57 -17.09
N LEU A 212 1.71 -4.65 -16.66
CA LEU A 212 2.89 -4.22 -17.40
C LEU A 212 4.13 -5.07 -17.11
N THR A 213 4.02 -6.06 -16.22
CA THR A 213 5.09 -7.01 -15.90
C THR A 213 4.66 -8.46 -16.12
N GLN A 214 5.65 -9.36 -16.21
CA GLN A 214 5.43 -10.80 -16.34
C GLN A 214 4.90 -11.39 -15.04
N GLU A 215 5.49 -11.01 -13.92
CA GLU A 215 5.13 -11.53 -12.61
C GLU A 215 3.95 -10.74 -12.00
N GLY A 216 3.51 -11.16 -10.82
CA GLY A 216 2.47 -10.48 -10.06
C GLY A 216 1.03 -10.84 -10.45
N TYR A 217 0.07 -10.24 -9.77
CA TYR A 217 -1.35 -10.49 -9.96
C TYR A 217 -2.10 -9.19 -10.28
N LEU A 218 -3.27 -9.34 -10.89
CA LEU A 218 -4.24 -8.28 -11.08
C LEU A 218 -5.60 -8.85 -10.74
N GLU A 219 -6.31 -8.21 -9.82
CA GLU A 219 -7.65 -8.56 -9.40
C GLU A 219 -8.49 -7.31 -9.32
N MET A 220 -9.71 -7.35 -9.85
CA MET A 220 -10.55 -6.17 -10.00
C MET A 220 -11.96 -6.46 -9.52
N TYR A 221 -12.55 -5.47 -8.86
CA TYR A 221 -13.94 -5.48 -8.42
C TYR A 221 -14.61 -4.20 -8.88
N LEU A 222 -15.74 -4.31 -9.57
CA LEU A 222 -16.62 -3.19 -9.79
C LEU A 222 -17.72 -3.19 -8.74
N ILE A 223 -17.86 -2.09 -8.03
CA ILE A 223 -18.86 -1.88 -6.99
C ILE A 223 -19.80 -0.75 -7.38
N GLN A 224 -21.10 -0.97 -7.18
CA GLN A 224 -22.13 0.05 -7.32
C GLN A 224 -23.26 -0.25 -6.34
N ASN A 225 -23.88 0.78 -5.75
CA ASN A 225 -24.95 0.63 -4.76
C ASN A 225 -24.58 -0.37 -3.64
N GLN A 226 -23.32 -0.29 -3.16
CA GLN A 226 -22.78 -1.15 -2.10
C GLN A 226 -22.79 -2.66 -2.45
N GLN A 227 -22.83 -3.00 -3.74
CA GLN A 227 -22.79 -4.39 -4.23
C GLN A 227 -21.69 -4.58 -5.29
N ILE A 228 -21.09 -5.77 -5.30
CA ILE A 228 -20.16 -6.16 -6.37
C ILE A 228 -20.98 -6.48 -7.63
N VAL A 229 -20.76 -5.71 -8.68
CA VAL A 229 -21.44 -5.85 -9.98
C VAL A 229 -20.67 -6.79 -10.90
N SER A 230 -19.34 -6.76 -10.83
CA SER A 230 -18.46 -7.60 -11.65
C SER A 230 -17.11 -7.74 -10.98
N GLN A 231 -16.43 -8.86 -11.22
CA GLN A 231 -15.09 -9.11 -10.69
C GLN A 231 -14.31 -10.02 -11.63
N GLY A 232 -12.98 -9.99 -11.52
CA GLY A 232 -12.10 -10.85 -12.29
C GLY A 232 -10.65 -10.72 -11.86
N SER A 233 -9.85 -11.73 -12.14
CA SER A 233 -8.43 -11.76 -11.77
C SER A 233 -7.57 -12.48 -12.79
N THR A 234 -6.27 -12.23 -12.74
CA THR A 234 -5.25 -12.93 -13.51
C THR A 234 -3.90 -12.90 -12.81
N GLU A 235 -3.16 -13.99 -12.93
CA GLU A 235 -1.76 -14.12 -12.54
C GLU A 235 -0.86 -14.41 -13.76
N THR A 236 -1.44 -14.47 -14.97
CA THR A 236 -0.69 -14.84 -16.17
C THR A 236 0.35 -13.78 -16.56
N ASN A 237 1.37 -14.17 -17.31
CA ASN A 237 2.40 -13.23 -17.76
C ASN A 237 1.79 -12.11 -18.61
N PHE A 238 1.98 -10.85 -18.20
CA PHE A 238 1.31 -9.68 -18.80
C PHE A 238 -0.22 -9.83 -18.90
N GLY A 239 -0.81 -10.57 -17.96
CA GLY A 239 -2.22 -10.92 -17.95
C GLY A 239 -3.13 -9.70 -17.96
N GLU A 240 -4.29 -9.88 -18.57
CA GLU A 240 -5.36 -8.87 -18.64
C GLU A 240 -6.63 -9.35 -17.95
N VAL A 241 -7.37 -8.40 -17.37
CA VAL A 241 -8.71 -8.63 -16.85
C VAL A 241 -9.68 -7.73 -17.60
N PHE A 242 -10.78 -8.32 -18.07
CA PHE A 242 -11.86 -7.61 -18.73
C PHE A 242 -13.15 -7.75 -17.91
N LEU A 243 -13.69 -6.63 -17.46
CA LEU A 243 -15.01 -6.59 -16.82
C LEU A 243 -15.99 -5.88 -17.73
N LYS A 244 -17.18 -6.43 -17.86
CA LYS A 244 -18.31 -5.79 -18.55
C LYS A 244 -19.58 -6.04 -17.78
N GLY A 245 -20.53 -5.13 -17.90
CA GLY A 245 -21.83 -5.31 -17.29
C GLY A 245 -22.72 -4.09 -17.47
N ASN A 246 -23.80 -4.11 -16.70
CA ASN A 246 -24.81 -3.07 -16.72
C ASN A 246 -24.67 -2.21 -15.46
N CYS A 247 -24.89 -0.91 -15.60
CA CYS A 247 -25.04 0.00 -14.48
C CYS A 247 -26.36 -0.29 -13.76
N VAL A 248 -26.32 -0.35 -12.43
CA VAL A 248 -27.49 -0.56 -11.57
C VAL A 248 -28.28 0.75 -11.49
N SER A 249 -29.60 0.69 -11.65
CA SER A 249 -30.48 1.85 -11.51
C SER A 249 -30.52 2.32 -10.05
N SER A 250 -30.67 3.62 -9.84
CA SER A 250 -30.88 4.23 -8.51
C SER A 250 -32.29 3.97 -7.93
N SER A 251 -33.09 3.10 -8.56
CA SER A 251 -34.51 2.88 -8.22
C SER A 251 -34.86 1.45 -7.79
N ASP A 252 -33.91 0.58 -7.48
CA ASP A 252 -34.21 -0.80 -7.01
C ASP A 252 -33.46 -1.17 -5.73
N PRO A 253 -34.10 -1.11 -4.54
CA PRO A 253 -33.57 -1.66 -3.29
C PRO A 253 -33.66 -3.19 -3.21
N THR A 254 -34.17 -3.88 -4.24
CA THR A 254 -34.49 -5.30 -4.19
C THR A 254 -34.01 -6.06 -5.44
N ALA A 255 -32.69 -6.24 -5.56
CA ALA A 255 -32.13 -7.36 -6.33
C ALA A 255 -31.21 -8.22 -5.45
N SER A 256 -31.62 -8.43 -4.19
CA SER A 256 -31.17 -9.56 -3.39
C SER A 256 -32.05 -10.76 -3.71
N THR A 257 -31.64 -11.57 -4.69
CA THR A 257 -31.99 -12.99 -4.74
C THR A 257 -30.89 -13.79 -5.42
N ASN A 258 -30.10 -14.44 -4.56
CA ASN A 258 -29.35 -15.67 -4.77
C ASN A 258 -29.76 -16.47 -6.03
N PRO A 259 -28.85 -16.83 -6.96
CA PRO A 259 -29.21 -17.67 -8.09
C PRO A 259 -29.49 -19.10 -7.60
N GLY A 260 -30.79 -19.40 -7.46
CA GLY A 260 -31.29 -20.73 -7.20
C GLY A 260 -30.93 -21.69 -8.34
N ILE A 261 -30.40 -22.83 -7.95
CA ILE A 261 -30.07 -24.01 -8.76
C ILE A 261 -31.25 -24.39 -9.68
N PRO A 262 -31.02 -24.69 -10.98
CA PRO A 262 -32.08 -25.11 -11.87
C PRO A 262 -32.48 -26.56 -11.57
N ARG A 263 -33.78 -26.80 -11.32
CA ARG A 263 -34.40 -28.13 -11.46
C ARG A 263 -35.27 -28.14 -12.72
N GLY A 264 -34.96 -29.10 -13.58
CA GLY A 264 -35.44 -29.21 -14.95
C GLY A 264 -36.93 -29.52 -15.11
N GLY A 265 -37.39 -29.24 -16.32
CA GLY A 265 -38.49 -29.92 -17.00
C GLY A 265 -37.93 -30.77 -18.13
#